data_AF-A0A6C0U2Q0-F1
#
_entry.id   AF-A0A6C0U2Q0-F1
#
_cell.length_a   1.000
_cell.length_b   1.000
_cell.length_c   1.000
_cell.angle_alpha   90.00
_cell.angle_beta   90.00
_cell.angle_gamma   90.00
#
_symmetry.space_group_name_H-M   'P 1'
#
loop_
_entity.id
_entity.type
_entity.pdbx_description
1 polymer ?
#
loop_
_entity_poly.entity_id
_entity_poly.type
_entity_poly.pdbx_seq_one_letter_code
_entity_poly.pdbx_strand_id
1 'polypeptide(L)'
;MTRGIAWQRYRERHLEPGLPAPVTNGECYAHCVVVPAYAEGPQLLQRLAGLPSGCLVVLVINCPQNAQAADPNGPLRRAAAALEPVARQDEYCMLYALPAGSAVLVYDLEAARGPSPVRQGVGLARKLGCDLASLWIAAGAVSSAWIVNTDADARLPPDCFERLDALPADSAGALFPFWHRPCDEALTSRVTALYELRLHYYVLGLEFAASPCAHHSLGSILAVSAPHYAQVRGFPRRAAGEDFHLLNKLHKTGPVVRLGGDCVLLDSRLSSRVPFGTGQAARQLAQSAAPERSPLFYHPQCFVALRAVLAALPCDHGELCCWQQALLRQEPDAALMRASIRALQQLGVEQALAHCARQSRDAANCRRHFLQWFDALRSLRFIHLLRAAGWADLALDASLTQSPLLWPVTAGTQVEDLRRALLAHWGWTLPAHERTGRQ
;
A
#
# COMPACT_ATOMS: atom_id res chain seq x y z
N MET A 1 12.72 12.42 17.30
CA MET A 1 13.29 11.63 16.18
C MET A 1 14.82 11.69 16.08
N THR A 2 15.43 12.88 16.13
CA THR A 2 16.87 13.12 15.86
C THR A 2 17.89 12.33 16.68
N ARG A 3 17.57 11.99 17.93
CA ARG A 3 18.45 11.24 18.84
C ARG A 3 18.36 9.71 18.70
N GLY A 4 17.47 9.20 17.84
CA GLY A 4 17.29 7.76 17.65
C GLY A 4 18.37 7.12 16.78
N ILE A 5 18.97 6.02 17.24
CA ILE A 5 20.01 5.26 16.51
C ILE A 5 19.54 4.85 15.11
N ALA A 6 18.28 4.46 14.97
CA ALA A 6 17.71 4.06 13.68
C ALA A 6 17.72 5.22 12.66
N TRP A 7 17.40 6.44 13.11
CA TRP A 7 17.40 7.62 12.25
C TRP A 7 18.82 8.03 11.83
N GLN A 8 19.79 8.00 12.75
CA GLN A 8 21.18 8.29 12.42
C GLN A 8 21.72 7.34 11.35
N ARG A 9 21.53 6.02 11.55
CA ARG A 9 21.89 5.01 10.54
C ARG A 9 21.16 5.20 9.22
N TYR A 10 19.89 5.60 9.27
CA TYR A 10 19.11 5.89 8.07
C TYR A 10 19.70 7.06 7.29
N ARG A 11 19.96 8.19 7.95
CA ARG A 11 20.57 9.38 7.35
C ARG A 11 21.91 9.08 6.69
N GLU A 12 22.76 8.31 7.35
CA GLU A 12 24.11 8.00 6.86
C GLU A 12 24.11 7.02 5.68
N ARG A 13 23.19 6.04 5.65
CA ARG A 13 23.31 4.86 4.76
C ARG A 13 22.17 4.69 3.77
N HIS A 14 21.02 5.32 4.01
CA HIS A 14 19.78 5.00 3.31
C HIS A 14 19.02 6.22 2.80
N LEU A 15 19.23 7.41 3.38
CA LEU A 15 18.71 8.66 2.84
C LEU A 15 19.24 8.86 1.41
N GLU A 16 18.37 9.28 0.50
CA GLU A 16 18.82 9.62 -0.85
C GLU A 16 19.81 10.79 -0.82
N PRO A 17 20.94 10.70 -1.55
CA PRO A 17 22.00 11.70 -1.51
C PRO A 17 21.53 13.01 -2.15
N GLY A 18 22.13 14.13 -1.76
CA GLY A 18 21.89 15.44 -2.37
C GLY A 18 20.52 16.04 -2.10
N LEU A 19 19.82 15.58 -1.05
CA LEU A 19 18.60 16.23 -0.58
C LEU A 19 18.92 17.48 0.24
N PRO A 20 18.19 18.59 0.02
CA PRO A 20 18.43 19.83 0.76
C PRO A 20 18.06 19.66 2.23
N ALA A 21 18.77 20.38 3.10
CA ALA A 21 18.36 20.54 4.48
C ALA A 21 17.13 21.45 4.55
N PRO A 22 16.17 21.19 5.47
CA PRO A 22 15.01 22.07 5.62
C PRO A 22 15.41 23.49 6.02
N VAL A 23 15.03 24.46 5.19
CA VAL A 23 15.04 25.88 5.49
C VAL A 23 13.63 26.26 5.93
N THR A 24 13.48 26.46 7.25
CA THR A 24 12.21 26.83 7.89
C THR A 24 12.18 28.33 8.13
N ASN A 25 11.10 29.03 7.76
CA ASN A 25 10.90 30.45 8.11
C ASN A 25 10.34 30.64 9.54
N GLY A 26 10.61 29.70 10.46
CA GLY A 26 10.02 29.65 11.79
C GLY A 26 8.62 29.02 11.85
N GLU A 27 8.05 28.63 10.71
CA GLU A 27 6.80 27.88 10.65
C GLU A 27 6.96 26.43 11.09
N CYS A 28 5.94 25.90 11.75
CA CYS A 28 5.83 24.48 12.10
C CYS A 28 4.49 23.97 11.58
N TYR A 29 4.53 22.99 10.68
CA TYR A 29 3.35 22.33 10.15
C TYR A 29 2.89 21.23 11.13
N ALA A 30 1.58 21.03 11.24
CA ALA A 30 1.02 19.97 12.06
C ALA A 30 1.24 18.60 11.40
N HIS A 31 1.05 18.50 10.09
CA HIS A 31 0.99 17.24 9.36
C HIS A 31 1.87 17.24 8.10
N CYS A 32 2.17 16.05 7.57
CA CYS A 32 2.92 15.88 6.34
C CYS A 32 2.26 14.87 5.39
N VAL A 33 2.13 15.26 4.12
CA VAL A 33 1.65 14.42 3.03
C VAL A 33 2.70 14.36 1.93
N VAL A 34 2.97 13.17 1.40
CA VAL A 34 3.89 12.92 0.27
C VAL A 34 3.08 12.51 -0.94
N VAL A 35 3.30 13.20 -2.06
CA VAL A 35 2.60 12.97 -3.33
C VAL A 35 3.61 12.83 -4.46
N PRO A 36 3.79 11.63 -5.06
CA PRO A 36 4.49 11.50 -6.31
C PRO A 36 3.59 12.00 -7.45
N ALA A 37 4.15 12.79 -8.37
CA ALA A 37 3.44 13.30 -9.53
C ALA A 37 4.20 12.98 -10.83
N TYR A 38 3.48 12.48 -11.83
CA TYR A 38 4.00 12.27 -13.17
C TYR A 38 2.84 12.44 -14.16
N ALA A 39 3.01 13.34 -15.14
CA ALA A 39 1.98 13.68 -16.11
C ALA A 39 0.68 14.15 -15.44
N GLU A 40 0.81 15.04 -14.46
CA GLU A 40 -0.29 15.64 -13.71
C GLU A 40 -0.54 17.08 -14.14
N GLY A 41 -1.80 17.52 -14.02
CA GLY A 41 -2.23 18.87 -14.37
C GLY A 41 -2.31 19.83 -13.17
N PRO A 42 -2.62 21.11 -13.43
CA PRO A 42 -2.77 22.13 -12.38
C PRO A 42 -3.85 21.82 -11.33
N GLN A 43 -4.84 20.97 -11.65
CA GLN A 43 -5.91 20.55 -10.73
C GLN A 43 -5.35 19.80 -9.50
N LEU A 44 -4.15 19.22 -9.60
CA LEU A 44 -3.48 18.62 -8.45
C LEU A 44 -3.25 19.65 -7.34
N LEU A 45 -2.71 20.82 -7.66
CA LEU A 45 -2.42 21.86 -6.67
C LEU A 45 -3.69 22.40 -6.02
N GLN A 46 -4.78 22.52 -6.79
CA GLN A 46 -6.10 22.90 -6.26
C GLN A 46 -6.63 21.87 -5.25
N ARG A 47 -6.45 20.57 -5.50
CA ARG A 47 -6.81 19.52 -4.54
C ARG A 47 -5.96 19.57 -3.28
N LEU A 48 -4.65 19.77 -3.44
CA LEU A 48 -3.72 19.85 -2.31
C LEU A 48 -3.98 21.08 -1.43
N ALA A 49 -4.43 22.18 -2.02
CA ALA A 49 -4.89 23.36 -1.29
C ALA A 49 -6.15 23.11 -0.43
N GLY A 50 -6.89 22.03 -0.71
CA GLY A 50 -8.07 21.61 0.06
C GLY A 50 -7.78 20.63 1.20
N LEU A 51 -6.51 20.30 1.47
CA LEU A 51 -6.13 19.49 2.63
C LEU A 51 -6.37 20.25 3.94
N PRO A 52 -6.51 19.53 5.08
CA PRO A 52 -6.59 20.16 6.39
C PRO A 52 -5.46 21.16 6.66
N SER A 53 -5.74 22.16 7.50
CA SER A 53 -4.82 23.27 7.81
C SER A 53 -3.49 22.81 8.40
N GLY A 54 -2.44 23.61 8.16
CA GLY A 54 -1.12 23.34 8.73
C GLY A 54 -0.45 22.09 8.16
N CYS A 55 -0.70 21.78 6.89
CA CYS A 55 -0.12 20.61 6.22
C CYS A 55 1.08 20.98 5.35
N LEU A 56 2.19 20.28 5.53
CA LEU A 56 3.30 20.27 4.58
C LEU A 56 3.07 19.19 3.52
N VAL A 57 2.87 19.60 2.28
CA VAL A 57 2.79 18.68 1.14
C VAL A 57 4.16 18.58 0.48
N VAL A 58 4.77 17.40 0.49
CA VAL A 58 5.98 17.11 -0.28
C VAL A 58 5.58 16.53 -1.64
N LEU A 59 5.61 17.38 -2.66
CA LEU A 59 5.26 17.04 -4.04
C LEU A 59 6.53 16.69 -4.82
N VAL A 60 6.65 15.44 -5.28
CA VAL A 60 7.81 14.97 -6.04
C VAL A 60 7.45 14.80 -7.50
N ILE A 61 7.93 15.70 -8.36
CA ILE A 61 7.72 15.64 -9.81
C ILE A 61 8.72 14.63 -10.40
N ASN A 62 8.20 13.54 -10.96
CA ASN A 62 8.98 12.44 -11.52
C ASN A 62 8.65 12.26 -13.00
N CYS A 63 9.56 11.65 -13.75
CA CYS A 63 9.36 11.22 -15.13
C CYS A 63 10.16 9.93 -15.37
N PRO A 64 9.54 8.81 -15.77
CA PRO A 64 10.28 7.59 -16.08
C PRO A 64 10.95 7.69 -17.46
N GLN A 65 12.10 7.04 -17.64
CA GLN A 65 12.86 7.03 -18.90
C GLN A 65 12.07 6.57 -20.14
N ASN A 66 10.99 5.82 -19.97
CA ASN A 66 10.13 5.34 -21.06
C ASN A 66 8.90 6.24 -21.29
N ALA A 67 8.86 7.43 -20.72
CA ALA A 67 7.85 8.44 -21.00
C ALA A 67 7.77 8.73 -22.50
N GLN A 68 6.55 8.82 -23.03
CA GLN A 68 6.31 9.05 -24.46
C GLN A 68 6.11 10.53 -24.78
N ALA A 69 5.56 11.30 -23.84
CA ALA A 69 5.35 12.73 -24.01
C ALA A 69 6.68 13.47 -23.84
N ALA A 70 6.91 14.53 -24.63
CA ALA A 70 8.13 15.32 -24.60
C ALA A 70 8.26 16.17 -23.31
N ASP A 71 7.14 16.73 -22.82
CA ASP A 71 7.08 17.49 -21.57
C ASP A 71 5.81 17.13 -20.77
N PRO A 72 5.77 15.95 -20.15
CA PRO A 72 4.59 15.48 -19.42
C PRO A 72 4.30 16.34 -18.18
N ASN A 73 5.33 16.95 -17.58
CA ASN A 73 5.23 17.64 -16.30
C ASN A 73 5.14 19.18 -16.42
N GLY A 74 5.35 19.74 -17.61
CA GLY A 74 5.27 21.18 -17.89
C GLY A 74 4.04 21.88 -17.34
N PRO A 75 2.81 21.34 -17.51
CA PRO A 75 1.61 21.95 -16.95
C PRO A 75 1.68 22.13 -15.43
N LEU A 76 2.11 21.09 -14.70
CA LEU A 76 2.27 21.14 -13.24
C LEU A 76 3.40 22.10 -12.82
N ARG A 77 4.54 22.08 -13.51
CA ARG A 77 5.67 23.00 -13.24
C ARG A 77 5.25 24.46 -13.34
N ARG A 78 4.56 24.82 -14.43
CA ARG A 78 4.08 26.20 -14.63
C ARG A 78 3.07 26.61 -13.56
N ALA A 79 2.16 25.71 -13.19
CA ALA A 79 1.19 25.98 -12.13
C ALA A 79 1.85 26.15 -10.76
N ALA A 80 2.85 25.32 -10.43
CA ALA A 80 3.60 25.44 -9.18
C ALA A 80 4.41 26.73 -9.12
N ALA A 81 5.06 27.12 -10.23
CA ALA A 81 5.82 28.36 -10.32
C ALA A 81 4.96 29.63 -10.20
N ALA A 82 3.64 29.53 -10.38
CA ALA A 82 2.69 30.63 -10.18
C ALA A 82 2.20 30.77 -8.74
N LEU A 83 2.54 29.83 -7.84
CA LEU A 83 2.24 29.94 -6.41
C LEU A 83 3.16 30.95 -5.73
N GLU A 84 2.74 31.47 -4.58
CA GLU A 84 3.53 32.40 -3.78
C GLU A 84 4.77 31.69 -3.21
N PRO A 85 5.99 32.13 -3.56
CA PRO A 85 7.22 31.52 -3.07
C PRO A 85 7.47 31.86 -1.59
N VAL A 86 7.78 30.86 -0.78
CA VAL A 86 8.07 31.03 0.67
C VAL A 86 9.56 30.93 0.94
N ALA A 87 10.19 29.83 0.49
CA ALA A 87 11.60 29.57 0.76
C ALA A 87 12.21 28.65 -0.30
N ARG A 88 13.34 29.05 -0.87
CA ARG A 88 14.16 28.20 -1.73
C ARG A 88 14.99 27.26 -0.87
N GLN A 89 14.86 25.95 -1.10
CA GLN A 89 15.62 24.94 -0.38
C GLN A 89 16.92 24.61 -1.14
N ASP A 90 16.84 24.49 -2.46
CA ASP A 90 17.97 24.40 -3.39
C ASP A 90 17.56 24.79 -4.83
N GLU A 91 18.31 24.36 -5.84
CA GLU A 91 18.01 24.63 -7.26
C GLU A 91 16.73 23.94 -7.76
N TYR A 92 16.41 22.74 -7.26
CA TYR A 92 15.32 21.89 -7.76
C TYR A 92 14.21 21.71 -6.72
N CYS A 93 14.31 22.40 -5.59
CA CYS A 93 13.45 22.27 -4.44
C CYS A 93 12.99 23.63 -3.92
N MET A 94 11.69 23.88 -4.01
CA MET A 94 11.09 25.17 -3.67
C MET A 94 9.86 24.94 -2.78
N LEU A 95 9.75 25.76 -1.73
CA LEU A 95 8.59 25.81 -0.86
C LEU A 95 7.67 26.95 -1.32
N TYR A 96 6.40 26.64 -1.51
CA TYR A 96 5.35 27.60 -1.86
C TYR A 96 4.23 27.58 -0.82
N ALA A 97 3.57 28.72 -0.63
CA ALA A 97 2.44 28.84 0.27
C ALA A 97 1.21 28.14 -0.31
N LEU A 98 0.44 27.49 0.58
CA LEU A 98 -0.92 27.03 0.32
C LEU A 98 -1.88 27.69 1.33
N PRO A 99 -3.20 27.68 1.07
CA PRO A 99 -4.18 28.18 2.03
C PRO A 99 -4.10 27.50 3.40
N ALA A 100 -4.74 28.12 4.41
CA ALA A 100 -4.91 27.57 5.75
C ALA A 100 -3.59 27.22 6.48
N GLY A 101 -2.54 28.02 6.27
CA GLY A 101 -1.22 27.82 6.92
C GLY A 101 -0.50 26.56 6.44
N SER A 102 -0.89 26.03 5.28
CA SER A 102 -0.24 24.89 4.64
C SER A 102 0.83 25.36 3.65
N ALA A 103 1.69 24.43 3.22
CA ALA A 103 2.68 24.70 2.20
C ALA A 103 2.89 23.50 1.29
N VAL A 104 3.38 23.73 0.08
CA VAL A 104 3.84 22.68 -0.83
C VAL A 104 5.33 22.82 -1.09
N LEU A 105 6.08 21.80 -0.69
CA LEU A 105 7.47 21.60 -1.01
C LEU A 105 7.55 20.81 -2.32
N VAL A 106 7.88 21.51 -3.41
CA VAL A 106 8.02 20.90 -4.73
C VAL A 106 9.48 20.48 -4.93
N TYR A 107 9.73 19.19 -5.12
CA TYR A 107 11.02 18.66 -5.54
C TYR A 107 10.91 18.12 -6.97
N ASP A 108 11.60 18.77 -7.91
CA ASP A 108 11.63 18.34 -9.30
C ASP A 108 12.76 17.33 -9.52
N LEU A 109 12.43 16.04 -9.32
CA LEU A 109 13.38 14.94 -9.50
C LEU A 109 13.85 14.84 -10.94
N GLU A 110 12.96 15.06 -11.92
CA GLU A 110 13.31 15.02 -13.34
C GLU A 110 14.34 16.11 -13.68
N ALA A 111 14.17 17.34 -13.18
CA ALA A 111 15.15 18.41 -13.38
C ALA A 111 16.46 18.13 -12.62
N ALA A 112 16.38 17.62 -11.39
CA ALA A 112 17.55 17.40 -10.53
C ALA A 112 18.44 16.24 -10.99
N ARG A 113 17.84 15.15 -11.50
CA ARG A 113 18.55 13.88 -11.76
C ARG A 113 18.27 13.29 -13.15
N GLY A 114 17.51 13.98 -13.98
CA GLY A 114 17.00 13.45 -15.24
C GLY A 114 15.88 12.43 -15.04
N PRO A 115 15.41 11.80 -16.14
CA PRO A 115 14.37 10.78 -16.08
C PRO A 115 14.77 9.58 -15.22
N SER A 116 13.86 9.16 -14.33
CA SER A 116 14.05 8.04 -13.43
C SER A 116 14.21 6.72 -14.20
N PRO A 117 15.13 5.83 -13.76
CA PRO A 117 15.27 4.51 -14.34
C PRO A 117 13.94 3.74 -14.37
N VAL A 118 13.65 3.05 -15.48
CA VAL A 118 12.37 2.34 -15.71
C VAL A 118 11.98 1.41 -14.56
N ARG A 119 12.96 0.77 -13.90
CA ARG A 119 12.73 -0.16 -12.78
C ARG A 119 12.51 0.52 -11.43
N GLN A 120 12.76 1.82 -11.31
CA GLN A 120 12.68 2.57 -10.05
C GLN A 120 11.44 3.46 -9.96
N GLY A 121 11.03 4.09 -11.06
CA GLY A 121 9.72 4.74 -11.25
C GLY A 121 9.16 5.46 -10.01
N VAL A 122 7.91 5.15 -9.66
CA VAL A 122 7.17 5.76 -8.53
C VAL A 122 7.81 5.50 -7.17
N GLY A 123 8.46 4.35 -6.97
CA GLY A 123 9.10 4.03 -5.69
C GLY A 123 10.30 4.92 -5.37
N LEU A 124 11.04 5.42 -6.37
CA LEU A 124 12.06 6.44 -6.15
C LEU A 124 11.43 7.77 -5.72
N ALA A 125 10.34 8.19 -6.38
CA ALA A 125 9.63 9.42 -6.03
C ALA A 125 9.06 9.37 -4.60
N ARG A 126 8.39 8.28 -4.22
CA ARG A 126 7.90 8.06 -2.85
C ARG A 126 9.03 8.02 -1.83
N LYS A 127 10.15 7.36 -2.16
CA LYS A 127 11.33 7.35 -1.29
C LYS A 127 11.85 8.76 -1.04
N LEU A 128 12.08 9.54 -2.09
CA LEU A 128 12.59 10.92 -1.99
C LEU A 128 11.62 11.81 -1.21
N GLY A 129 10.32 11.70 -1.47
CA GLY A 129 9.31 12.46 -0.75
C GLY A 129 9.28 12.13 0.74
N CYS A 130 9.34 10.84 1.10
CA CYS A 130 9.42 10.41 2.49
C CYS A 130 10.77 10.75 3.15
N ASP A 131 11.85 10.78 2.40
CA ASP A 131 13.18 11.19 2.88
C ASP A 131 13.18 12.69 3.22
N LEU A 132 12.63 13.52 2.33
CA LEU A 132 12.40 14.95 2.59
C LEU A 132 11.47 15.14 3.80
N ALA A 133 10.31 14.48 3.83
CA ALA A 133 9.40 14.52 4.97
C ALA A 133 10.11 14.16 6.29
N SER A 134 10.94 13.10 6.27
CA SER A 134 11.70 12.68 7.45
C SER A 134 12.74 13.73 7.89
N LEU A 135 13.36 14.45 6.95
CA LEU A 135 14.27 15.55 7.27
C LEU A 135 13.50 16.71 7.94
N TRP A 136 12.34 17.07 7.43
CA TRP A 136 11.49 18.14 7.98
C TRP A 136 10.95 17.78 9.37
N ILE A 137 10.47 16.55 9.57
CA ILE A 137 10.07 16.03 10.90
C ILE A 137 11.27 16.03 11.84
N ALA A 138 12.45 15.59 11.40
CA ALA A 138 13.65 15.60 12.23
C ALA A 138 14.12 17.02 12.59
N ALA A 139 13.89 18.01 11.72
CA ALA A 139 14.17 19.41 12.00
C ALA A 139 13.17 20.06 12.97
N GLY A 140 12.06 19.39 13.32
CA GLY A 140 10.98 19.96 14.12
C GLY A 140 10.06 20.90 13.34
N ALA A 141 10.17 20.91 12.01
CA ALA A 141 9.34 21.70 11.11
C ALA A 141 7.96 21.07 10.86
N VAL A 142 7.81 19.79 11.21
CA VAL A 142 6.54 19.06 11.21
C VAL A 142 6.37 18.42 12.59
N SER A 143 5.23 18.66 13.23
CA SER A 143 4.93 18.16 14.58
C SER A 143 4.57 16.68 14.59
N SER A 144 3.74 16.22 13.65
CA SER A 144 3.36 14.81 13.56
C SER A 144 4.53 13.92 13.14
N ALA A 145 4.60 12.71 13.70
CA ALA A 145 5.54 11.68 13.28
C ALA A 145 5.05 10.90 12.05
N TRP A 146 3.81 11.12 11.62
CA TRP A 146 3.20 10.41 10.50
C TRP A 146 3.56 11.06 9.16
N ILE A 147 3.95 10.22 8.21
CA ILE A 147 4.12 10.59 6.80
C ILE A 147 2.98 9.94 6.03
N VAL A 148 1.97 10.73 5.68
CA VAL A 148 0.85 10.26 4.85
C VAL A 148 1.33 10.20 3.41
N ASN A 149 1.17 9.05 2.75
CA ASN A 149 1.44 8.89 1.34
C ASN A 149 0.11 8.82 0.60
N THR A 150 0.00 9.60 -0.48
CA THR A 150 -1.16 9.54 -1.35
C THR A 150 -0.75 9.70 -2.81
N ASP A 151 -1.63 9.35 -3.73
CA ASP A 151 -1.38 9.54 -5.16
C ASP A 151 -2.05 10.84 -5.63
N ALA A 152 -1.58 11.37 -6.77
CA ALA A 152 -2.12 12.59 -7.32
C ALA A 152 -3.62 12.50 -7.66
N ASP A 153 -4.17 11.30 -7.89
CA ASP A 153 -5.58 11.02 -8.19
C ASP A 153 -6.42 10.67 -6.95
N ALA A 154 -5.87 10.85 -5.76
CA ALA A 154 -6.55 10.57 -4.50
C ALA A 154 -7.09 11.84 -3.83
N ARG A 155 -8.19 11.68 -3.09
CA ARG A 155 -8.78 12.72 -2.24
C ARG A 155 -8.85 12.20 -0.82
N LEU A 156 -8.06 12.83 0.05
CA LEU A 156 -8.05 12.48 1.45
C LEU A 156 -9.32 13.02 2.14
N PRO A 157 -9.92 12.24 3.04
CA PRO A 157 -11.02 12.71 3.89
C PRO A 157 -10.55 13.78 4.89
N PRO A 158 -11.44 14.71 5.32
CA PRO A 158 -11.04 15.85 6.17
C PRO A 158 -10.44 15.46 7.53
N ASP A 159 -10.89 14.35 8.10
CA ASP A 159 -10.47 13.80 9.40
C ASP A 159 -9.27 12.84 9.30
N CYS A 160 -8.56 12.81 8.16
CA CYS A 160 -7.52 11.81 7.90
C CYS A 160 -6.38 11.86 8.94
N PHE A 161 -6.00 13.05 9.40
CA PHE A 161 -4.91 13.21 10.36
C PHE A 161 -5.35 12.91 11.80
N GLU A 162 -6.55 13.33 12.19
CA GLU A 162 -7.11 13.06 13.53
C GLU A 162 -7.17 11.55 13.82
N ARG A 163 -7.52 10.75 12.80
CA ARG A 163 -7.52 9.28 12.88
C ARG A 163 -6.15 8.68 13.14
N LEU A 164 -5.07 9.34 12.71
CA LEU A 164 -3.69 8.89 12.96
C LEU A 164 -3.22 9.26 14.36
N ASP A 165 -3.66 10.41 14.88
CA ASP A 165 -3.31 10.88 16.23
C ASP A 165 -3.94 10.00 17.32
N ALA A 166 -5.05 9.33 17.00
CA ALA A 166 -5.71 8.35 17.88
C ALA A 166 -4.99 6.97 17.95
N LEU A 167 -3.99 6.72 17.11
CA LEU A 167 -3.30 5.43 17.07
C LEU A 167 -2.26 5.28 18.20
N PRO A 168 -2.01 4.05 18.67
CA PRO A 168 -0.91 3.77 19.58
C PRO A 168 0.43 4.26 19.03
N ALA A 169 1.28 4.83 19.90
CA ALA A 169 2.55 5.43 19.51
C ALA A 169 3.56 4.45 18.89
N ASP A 170 3.40 3.15 19.12
CA ASP A 170 4.22 2.07 18.55
C ASP A 170 3.70 1.54 17.19
N SER A 171 2.63 2.12 16.66
CA SER A 171 2.11 1.79 15.33
C SER A 171 3.13 2.13 14.25
N ALA A 172 3.49 1.13 13.44
CA ALA A 172 4.47 1.29 12.37
C ALA A 172 3.85 1.89 11.10
N GLY A 173 2.59 1.58 10.84
CA GLY A 173 1.86 2.05 9.67
C GLY A 173 0.36 2.07 9.90
N ALA A 174 -0.34 2.84 9.06
CA ALA A 174 -1.79 2.87 9.02
C ALA A 174 -2.28 2.86 7.56
N LEU A 175 -3.45 2.27 7.33
CA LEU A 175 -4.06 2.16 6.03
C LEU A 175 -5.47 2.74 6.07
N PHE A 176 -5.72 3.77 5.28
CA PHE A 176 -7.03 4.39 5.17
C PHE A 176 -8.00 3.49 4.39
N PRO A 177 -9.31 3.50 4.72
CA PRO A 177 -10.35 3.01 3.84
C PRO A 177 -10.26 3.66 2.46
N PHE A 178 -10.71 2.98 1.41
CA PHE A 178 -10.69 3.56 0.06
C PHE A 178 -11.87 3.15 -0.79
N TRP A 179 -12.11 3.95 -1.82
CA TRP A 179 -13.14 3.73 -2.82
C TRP A 179 -12.76 4.36 -4.16
N HIS A 180 -12.78 3.57 -5.24
CA HIS A 180 -12.66 4.09 -6.58
C HIS A 180 -13.99 4.69 -7.03
N ARG A 181 -13.98 5.99 -7.29
CA ARG A 181 -15.15 6.73 -7.76
C ARG A 181 -15.46 6.36 -9.21
N PRO A 182 -16.74 6.19 -9.57
CA PRO A 182 -17.14 6.16 -10.97
C PRO A 182 -16.72 7.45 -11.68
N CYS A 183 -16.38 7.32 -12.97
CA CYS A 183 -16.17 8.42 -13.90
C CYS A 183 -17.17 8.31 -15.08
N ASP A 184 -17.19 9.33 -15.94
CA ASP A 184 -18.13 9.43 -17.08
C ASP A 184 -17.98 8.28 -18.09
N GLU A 185 -16.83 7.59 -18.10
CA GLU A 185 -16.61 6.41 -18.91
C GLU A 185 -17.10 5.14 -18.20
N ALA A 186 -18.27 4.64 -18.60
CA ALA A 186 -18.91 3.47 -18.00
C ALA A 186 -18.01 2.22 -17.96
N LEU A 187 -17.27 1.94 -19.04
CA LEU A 187 -16.34 0.80 -19.08
C LEU A 187 -15.22 0.98 -18.04
N THR A 188 -14.59 2.15 -17.99
CA THR A 188 -13.51 2.48 -17.05
C THR A 188 -13.97 2.35 -15.60
N SER A 189 -15.15 2.87 -15.27
CA SER A 189 -15.79 2.70 -13.95
C SER A 189 -15.98 1.23 -13.61
N ARG A 190 -16.53 0.45 -14.54
CA ARG A 190 -16.86 -0.97 -14.34
C ARG A 190 -15.63 -1.84 -14.12
N VAL A 191 -14.59 -1.71 -14.95
CA VAL A 191 -13.37 -2.52 -14.80
C VAL A 191 -12.55 -2.12 -13.59
N THR A 192 -12.59 -0.84 -13.20
CA THR A 192 -11.93 -0.36 -11.98
C THR A 192 -12.63 -0.90 -10.74
N ALA A 193 -13.96 -0.85 -10.70
CA ALA A 193 -14.76 -1.43 -9.62
C ALA A 193 -14.53 -2.95 -9.49
N LEU A 194 -14.45 -3.68 -10.61
CA LEU A 194 -14.15 -5.12 -10.60
C LEU A 194 -12.73 -5.42 -10.07
N TYR A 195 -11.74 -4.60 -10.44
CA TYR A 195 -10.39 -4.76 -9.91
C TYR A 195 -10.30 -4.39 -8.42
N GLU A 196 -11.03 -3.37 -7.96
CA GLU A 196 -11.17 -3.05 -6.54
C GLU A 196 -11.72 -4.24 -5.76
N LEU A 197 -12.77 -4.92 -6.26
CA LEU A 197 -13.28 -6.14 -5.65
C LEU A 197 -12.20 -7.22 -5.52
N ARG A 198 -11.34 -7.39 -6.53
CA ARG A 198 -10.20 -8.32 -6.43
C ARG A 198 -9.27 -7.96 -5.27
N LEU A 199 -8.96 -6.67 -5.09
CA LEU A 199 -8.10 -6.21 -3.99
C LEU A 199 -8.73 -6.52 -2.63
N HIS A 200 -10.03 -6.27 -2.49
CA HIS A 200 -10.78 -6.56 -1.29
C HIS A 200 -10.89 -8.06 -1.00
N TYR A 201 -11.21 -8.86 -2.02
CA TYR A 201 -11.34 -10.30 -1.90
C TYR A 201 -10.04 -10.98 -1.47
N TYR A 202 -8.90 -10.52 -1.98
CA TYR A 202 -7.60 -11.01 -1.50
C TYR A 202 -7.43 -10.79 0.00
N VAL A 203 -7.83 -9.63 0.51
CA VAL A 203 -7.74 -9.31 1.94
C VAL A 203 -8.73 -10.13 2.77
N LEU A 204 -9.97 -10.34 2.30
CA LEU A 204 -10.91 -11.26 2.96
C LEU A 204 -10.32 -12.68 3.10
N GLY A 205 -9.65 -13.17 2.06
CA GLY A 205 -8.97 -14.46 2.11
C GLY A 205 -7.81 -14.49 3.12
N LEU A 206 -7.04 -13.41 3.22
CA LEU A 206 -5.99 -13.28 4.24
C LEU A 206 -6.57 -13.20 5.66
N GLU A 207 -7.69 -12.51 5.86
CA GLU A 207 -8.42 -12.43 7.13
C GLU A 207 -8.96 -13.82 7.53
N PHE A 208 -9.59 -14.52 6.59
CA PHE A 208 -10.03 -15.91 6.77
C PHE A 208 -8.86 -16.81 7.19
N ALA A 209 -7.69 -16.61 6.58
CA ALA A 209 -6.49 -17.36 6.90
C ALA A 209 -5.81 -16.96 8.22
N ALA A 210 -6.35 -15.95 8.92
CA ALA A 210 -5.74 -15.34 10.11
C ALA A 210 -4.28 -14.85 9.84
N SER A 211 -4.04 -14.34 8.64
CA SER A 211 -2.72 -13.83 8.25
C SER A 211 -2.40 -12.53 9.00
N PRO A 212 -1.19 -12.40 9.57
CA PRO A 212 -0.77 -11.15 10.20
C PRO A 212 -0.61 -10.00 9.18
N CYS A 213 -0.51 -10.34 7.89
CA CYS A 213 -0.41 -9.39 6.80
C CYS A 213 -1.76 -9.17 6.08
N ALA A 214 -2.89 -9.40 6.77
CA ALA A 214 -4.24 -9.21 6.24
C ALA A 214 -4.60 -7.73 6.11
N HIS A 215 -4.01 -7.05 5.13
CA HIS A 215 -4.24 -5.63 4.87
C HIS A 215 -4.01 -5.30 3.39
N HIS A 216 -4.65 -4.22 2.92
CA HIS A 216 -4.47 -3.74 1.55
C HIS A 216 -3.06 -3.19 1.34
N SER A 217 -2.45 -3.54 0.22
CA SER A 217 -1.15 -2.99 -0.21
C SER A 217 -1.39 -2.01 -1.34
N LEU A 218 -1.75 -0.79 -0.96
CA LEU A 218 -1.98 0.31 -1.89
C LEU A 218 -1.33 1.58 -1.36
N GLY A 219 -0.39 2.14 -2.12
CA GLY A 219 0.40 3.28 -1.69
C GLY A 219 -0.40 4.56 -1.47
N SER A 220 -1.55 4.73 -2.12
CA SER A 220 -2.37 5.95 -2.07
C SER A 220 -3.12 6.13 -0.74
N ILE A 221 -3.14 5.09 0.10
CA ILE A 221 -3.89 5.02 1.37
C ILE A 221 -2.98 4.79 2.58
N LEU A 222 -1.67 4.90 2.40
CA LEU A 222 -0.67 4.48 3.39
C LEU A 222 -0.17 5.67 4.20
N ALA A 223 -0.26 5.60 5.52
CA ALA A 223 0.53 6.44 6.42
C ALA A 223 1.63 5.61 7.10
N VAL A 224 2.82 6.17 7.24
CA VAL A 224 3.95 5.50 7.90
C VAL A 224 4.52 6.36 9.01
N SER A 225 4.83 5.74 10.14
CA SER A 225 5.53 6.40 11.25
C SER A 225 6.99 6.63 10.87
N ALA A 226 7.47 7.87 10.92
CA ALA A 226 8.82 8.24 10.51
C ALA A 226 9.94 7.46 11.25
N PRO A 227 9.83 7.18 12.57
CA PRO A 227 10.72 6.26 13.26
C PRO A 227 10.76 4.85 12.65
N HIS A 228 9.60 4.25 12.36
CA HIS A 228 9.53 2.92 11.76
C HIS A 228 10.01 2.92 10.30
N TYR A 229 9.69 3.97 9.54
CA TYR A 229 10.21 4.18 8.18
C TYR A 229 11.74 4.12 8.15
N ALA A 230 12.40 4.83 9.08
CA ALA A 230 13.85 4.80 9.23
C ALA A 230 14.38 3.40 9.60
N GLN A 231 13.73 2.71 10.55
CA GLN A 231 14.11 1.35 10.96
C GLN A 231 14.06 0.35 9.80
N VAL A 232 13.03 0.45 8.95
CA VAL A 232 12.85 -0.45 7.81
C VAL A 232 13.58 -0.02 6.54
N ARG A 233 14.38 1.06 6.63
CA ARG A 233 15.21 1.57 5.53
C ARG A 233 14.38 2.09 4.35
N GLY A 234 13.22 2.68 4.66
CA GLY A 234 12.39 3.44 3.73
C GLY A 234 11.79 2.65 2.57
N PHE A 235 11.21 3.35 1.59
CA PHE A 235 10.68 2.73 0.38
C PHE A 235 11.79 2.09 -0.46
N PRO A 236 11.57 0.90 -1.04
CA PRO A 236 12.47 0.38 -2.07
C PRO A 236 12.29 1.16 -3.39
N ARG A 237 13.38 1.36 -4.14
CA ARG A 237 13.36 2.00 -5.46
C ARG A 237 12.79 1.03 -6.52
N ARG A 238 11.46 0.93 -6.59
CA ARG A 238 10.73 0.02 -7.48
C ARG A 238 9.66 0.76 -8.27
N ALA A 239 9.50 0.42 -9.54
CA ALA A 239 8.52 1.03 -10.41
C ALA A 239 7.06 0.69 -10.08
N ALA A 240 6.83 -0.34 -9.27
CA ALA A 240 5.55 -0.68 -8.66
C ALA A 240 5.76 -1.69 -7.51
N GLY A 241 4.74 -1.83 -6.65
CA GLY A 241 4.72 -2.76 -5.51
C GLY A 241 5.68 -2.37 -4.38
N GLU A 242 6.19 -1.15 -4.40
CA GLU A 242 7.02 -0.57 -3.35
C GLU A 242 6.27 -0.48 -2.01
N ASP A 243 4.95 -0.28 -2.07
CA ASP A 243 4.01 -0.26 -0.95
C ASP A 243 3.93 -1.62 -0.26
N PHE A 244 3.67 -2.69 -1.00
CA PHE A 244 3.67 -4.07 -0.52
C PHE A 244 4.99 -4.41 0.17
N HIS A 245 6.11 -4.03 -0.44
CA HIS A 245 7.43 -4.28 0.13
C HIS A 245 7.72 -3.43 1.38
N LEU A 246 7.24 -2.19 1.44
CA LEU A 246 7.37 -1.36 2.63
C LEU A 246 6.53 -1.94 3.78
N LEU A 247 5.25 -2.24 3.53
CA LEU A 247 4.32 -2.84 4.48
C LEU A 247 4.84 -4.16 5.05
N ASN A 248 5.38 -5.02 4.19
CA ASN A 248 5.99 -6.29 4.59
C ASN A 248 7.18 -6.11 5.55
N LYS A 249 7.88 -4.97 5.50
CA LYS A 249 8.93 -4.64 6.47
C LYS A 249 8.36 -3.96 7.73
N LEU A 250 7.40 -3.05 7.58
CA LEU A 250 6.78 -2.31 8.70
C LEU A 250 6.12 -3.24 9.70
N HIS A 251 5.42 -4.26 9.22
CA HIS A 251 4.78 -5.24 10.09
C HIS A 251 5.78 -5.98 11.02
N LYS A 252 7.08 -5.98 10.69
CA LYS A 252 8.14 -6.58 11.51
C LYS A 252 8.64 -5.66 12.63
N THR A 253 8.29 -4.37 12.59
CA THR A 253 8.74 -3.37 13.57
C THR A 253 7.61 -2.81 14.44
N GLY A 254 6.34 -2.93 14.02
CA GLY A 254 5.18 -2.56 14.82
C GLY A 254 3.87 -2.87 14.10
N PRO A 255 2.71 -2.61 14.74
CA PRO A 255 1.40 -2.82 14.12
C PRO A 255 1.21 -2.02 12.84
N VAL A 256 0.58 -2.64 11.85
CA VAL A 256 0.02 -1.94 10.67
C VAL A 256 -1.48 -1.94 10.85
N VAL A 257 -2.05 -0.77 11.13
CA VAL A 257 -3.46 -0.64 11.53
C VAL A 257 -4.33 -0.31 10.32
N ARG A 258 -5.43 -1.04 10.13
CA ARG A 258 -6.48 -0.65 9.20
C ARG A 258 -7.41 0.33 9.90
N LEU A 259 -7.52 1.52 9.35
CA LEU A 259 -8.41 2.55 9.87
C LEU A 259 -9.86 2.27 9.44
N GLY A 260 -10.81 2.75 10.24
CA GLY A 260 -12.23 2.84 9.88
C GLY A 260 -12.59 4.24 9.38
N GLY A 261 -13.89 4.48 9.18
CA GLY A 261 -14.44 5.79 8.82
C GLY A 261 -14.42 6.07 7.32
N ASP A 262 -14.36 7.35 6.96
CA ASP A 262 -14.54 7.78 5.57
C ASP A 262 -13.37 7.36 4.67
N CYS A 263 -13.71 6.88 3.47
CA CYS A 263 -12.79 6.45 2.44
C CYS A 263 -12.00 7.59 1.81
N VAL A 264 -10.73 7.32 1.54
CA VAL A 264 -9.95 7.99 0.50
C VAL A 264 -10.61 7.69 -0.83
N LEU A 265 -10.99 8.74 -1.55
CA LEU A 265 -11.59 8.59 -2.86
C LEU A 265 -10.51 8.58 -3.93
N LEU A 266 -10.53 7.57 -4.79
CA LEU A 266 -9.56 7.38 -5.87
C LEU A 266 -10.27 7.58 -7.21
N ASP A 267 -9.71 8.41 -8.08
CA ASP A 267 -10.30 8.61 -9.41
C ASP A 267 -10.06 7.36 -10.29
N SER A 268 -11.11 6.87 -10.96
CA SER A 268 -10.99 5.75 -11.90
C SER A 268 -10.26 6.17 -13.17
N ARG A 269 -9.22 5.43 -13.57
CA ARG A 269 -8.47 5.68 -14.81
C ARG A 269 -7.88 4.42 -15.42
N LEU A 270 -7.86 4.37 -16.75
CA LEU A 270 -7.05 3.40 -17.50
C LEU A 270 -5.66 3.99 -17.70
N SER A 271 -4.63 3.38 -17.10
CA SER A 271 -3.30 3.99 -17.03
C SER A 271 -2.20 2.96 -17.28
N SER A 272 -1.21 3.33 -18.09
CA SER A 272 0.02 2.55 -18.34
C SER A 272 1.26 3.17 -17.70
N ARG A 273 1.07 4.07 -16.72
CA ARG A 273 2.18 4.81 -16.07
C ARG A 273 3.10 3.93 -15.24
N VAL A 274 2.61 2.77 -14.79
CA VAL A 274 3.34 1.81 -13.96
C VAL A 274 3.19 0.39 -14.54
N PRO A 275 4.17 -0.51 -14.34
CA PRO A 275 4.14 -1.86 -14.93
C PRO A 275 3.04 -2.75 -14.35
N PHE A 276 2.58 -2.48 -13.14
CA PHE A 276 1.40 -3.09 -12.53
C PHE A 276 0.77 -2.13 -11.51
N GLY A 277 -0.53 -2.26 -11.25
CA GLY A 277 -1.30 -1.36 -10.39
C GLY A 277 -2.76 -1.26 -10.88
N THR A 278 -3.61 -0.53 -10.16
CA THR A 278 -5.05 -0.46 -10.47
C THR A 278 -5.34 -0.01 -11.88
N GLY A 279 -4.75 1.10 -12.34
CA GLY A 279 -5.01 1.61 -13.69
C GLY A 279 -4.51 0.68 -14.81
N GLN A 280 -3.41 -0.05 -14.59
CA GLN A 280 -2.87 -1.00 -15.57
C GLN A 280 -3.73 -2.27 -15.63
N ALA A 281 -4.21 -2.76 -14.48
CA ALA A 281 -5.09 -3.92 -14.43
C ALA A 281 -6.49 -3.60 -14.98
N ALA A 282 -7.03 -2.41 -14.68
CA ALA A 282 -8.25 -1.89 -15.28
C ALA A 282 -8.11 -1.81 -16.81
N ARG A 283 -6.97 -1.31 -17.32
CA ARG A 283 -6.69 -1.29 -18.76
C ARG A 283 -6.66 -2.68 -19.39
N GLN A 284 -6.03 -3.66 -18.74
CA GLN A 284 -6.01 -5.05 -19.22
C GLN A 284 -7.42 -5.65 -19.23
N LEU A 285 -8.21 -5.40 -18.18
CA LEU A 285 -9.60 -5.87 -18.10
C LEU A 285 -10.50 -5.24 -19.17
N ALA A 286 -10.28 -3.96 -19.49
CA ALA A 286 -11.02 -3.27 -20.55
C ALA A 286 -10.79 -3.87 -21.95
N GLN A 287 -9.72 -4.65 -22.15
CA GLN A 287 -9.46 -5.37 -23.41
C GLN A 287 -10.25 -6.68 -23.51
N SER A 288 -10.84 -7.17 -22.42
CA SER A 288 -11.67 -8.37 -22.40
C SER A 288 -13.09 -8.06 -22.88
N ALA A 289 -13.65 -8.94 -23.73
CA ALA A 289 -15.03 -8.82 -24.20
C ALA A 289 -16.07 -8.97 -23.07
N ALA A 290 -15.71 -9.71 -22.01
CA ALA A 290 -16.55 -9.93 -20.83
C ALA A 290 -15.68 -9.81 -19.56
N PRO A 291 -15.41 -8.58 -19.08
CA PRO A 291 -14.51 -8.35 -17.95
C PRO A 291 -14.86 -9.17 -16.71
N GLU A 292 -16.15 -9.32 -16.39
CA GLU A 292 -16.69 -10.03 -15.22
C GLU A 292 -16.44 -11.54 -15.26
N ARG A 293 -16.23 -12.09 -16.46
CA ARG A 293 -15.85 -13.51 -16.68
C ARG A 293 -14.34 -13.72 -16.63
N SER A 294 -13.54 -12.67 -16.45
CA SER A 294 -12.09 -12.82 -16.34
C SER A 294 -11.73 -13.51 -15.01
N PRO A 295 -10.78 -14.46 -15.01
CA PRO A 295 -10.35 -15.14 -13.79
C PRO A 295 -9.50 -14.21 -12.92
N LEU A 296 -10.13 -13.56 -11.95
CA LEU A 296 -9.54 -12.50 -11.13
C LEU A 296 -9.37 -12.86 -9.65
N PHE A 297 -10.21 -13.76 -9.16
CA PHE A 297 -10.35 -14.04 -7.73
C PHE A 297 -9.63 -15.34 -7.39
N TYR A 298 -8.76 -15.35 -6.39
CA TYR A 298 -8.09 -16.57 -5.98
C TYR A 298 -9.10 -17.64 -5.54
N HIS A 299 -8.84 -18.90 -5.88
CA HIS A 299 -9.66 -20.01 -5.39
C HIS A 299 -9.69 -20.00 -3.84
N PRO A 300 -10.86 -20.10 -3.18
CA PRO A 300 -10.95 -19.94 -1.72
C PRO A 300 -10.16 -21.02 -0.96
N GLN A 301 -10.03 -22.22 -1.52
CA GLN A 301 -9.16 -23.30 -0.99
C GLN A 301 -7.68 -22.90 -0.86
N CYS A 302 -7.18 -21.94 -1.64
CA CYS A 302 -5.83 -21.40 -1.43
C CYS A 302 -5.69 -20.74 -0.04
N PHE A 303 -6.76 -20.11 0.46
CA PHE A 303 -6.78 -19.49 1.78
C PHE A 303 -7.07 -20.48 2.90
N VAL A 304 -7.82 -21.56 2.63
CA VAL A 304 -7.91 -22.74 3.52
C VAL A 304 -6.53 -23.33 3.77
N ALA A 305 -5.79 -23.59 2.69
CA ALA A 305 -4.41 -24.06 2.79
C ALA A 305 -3.51 -23.08 3.55
N LEU A 306 -3.63 -21.77 3.27
CA LEU A 306 -2.85 -20.75 3.99
C LEU A 306 -3.17 -20.75 5.49
N ARG A 307 -4.45 -20.86 5.86
CA ARG A 307 -4.90 -20.98 7.25
C ARG A 307 -4.28 -22.19 7.94
N ALA A 308 -4.34 -23.34 7.29
CA ALA A 308 -3.78 -24.60 7.80
C ALA A 308 -2.27 -24.47 8.06
N VAL A 309 -1.54 -23.84 7.14
CA VAL A 309 -0.10 -23.57 7.31
C VAL A 309 0.16 -22.65 8.50
N LEU A 310 -0.57 -21.53 8.59
CA LEU A 310 -0.41 -20.54 9.67
C LEU A 310 -0.84 -21.08 11.03
N ALA A 311 -1.74 -22.06 11.08
CA ALA A 311 -2.15 -22.74 12.30
C ALA A 311 -1.19 -23.86 12.72
N ALA A 312 -0.67 -24.65 11.77
CA ALA A 312 0.16 -25.82 12.07
C ALA A 312 1.64 -25.53 12.30
N LEU A 313 2.23 -24.61 11.53
CA LEU A 313 3.68 -24.39 11.53
C LEU A 313 4.25 -23.43 12.59
N PRO A 314 3.45 -22.75 13.44
CA PRO A 314 3.91 -22.22 14.72
C PRO A 314 4.28 -23.27 15.79
N CYS A 315 4.54 -24.52 15.41
CA CYS A 315 4.54 -25.66 16.32
C CYS A 315 5.59 -25.59 17.44
N ASP A 316 5.26 -26.28 18.54
CA ASP A 316 6.18 -26.53 19.65
C ASP A 316 7.45 -27.22 19.12
N HIS A 317 8.59 -26.92 19.75
CA HIS A 317 9.92 -27.40 19.33
C HIS A 317 9.98 -28.89 18.96
N GLY A 318 9.20 -29.73 19.66
CA GLY A 318 9.17 -31.17 19.45
C GLY A 318 8.49 -31.64 18.16
N GLU A 319 7.58 -30.86 17.58
CA GLU A 319 6.78 -31.27 16.41
C GLU A 319 7.34 -30.77 15.06
N LEU A 320 8.42 -29.96 15.07
CA LEU A 320 9.03 -29.40 13.86
C LEU A 320 9.55 -30.48 12.89
N CYS A 321 9.99 -31.63 13.41
CA CYS A 321 10.45 -32.76 12.58
C CYS A 321 9.30 -33.49 11.84
N CYS A 322 8.05 -33.30 12.28
CA CYS A 322 6.86 -33.95 11.75
C CYS A 322 5.86 -32.95 11.12
N TRP A 323 6.33 -31.77 10.71
CA TRP A 323 5.49 -30.67 10.23
C TRP A 323 4.53 -31.05 9.08
N GLN A 324 4.94 -31.99 8.21
CA GLN A 324 4.09 -32.50 7.13
C GLN A 324 2.85 -33.22 7.66
N GLN A 325 3.03 -34.04 8.70
CA GLN A 325 1.93 -34.75 9.36
C GLN A 325 1.04 -33.77 10.13
N ALA A 326 1.64 -32.77 10.77
CA ALA A 326 0.89 -31.69 11.42
C ALA A 326 -0.02 -30.97 10.42
N LEU A 327 0.48 -30.66 9.21
CA LEU A 327 -0.31 -30.02 8.17
C LEU A 327 -1.42 -30.94 7.61
N LEU A 328 -1.13 -32.22 7.39
CA LEU A 328 -2.13 -33.21 6.95
C LEU A 328 -3.27 -33.40 7.96
N ARG A 329 -3.03 -33.12 9.26
CA ARG A 329 -4.06 -33.17 10.30
C ARG A 329 -4.98 -31.94 10.33
N GLN A 330 -4.58 -30.82 9.71
CA GLN A 330 -5.37 -29.59 9.76
C GLN A 330 -6.59 -29.62 8.85
N GLU A 331 -6.46 -30.22 7.66
CA GLU A 331 -7.50 -30.17 6.63
C GLU A 331 -7.73 -31.56 6.01
N PRO A 332 -9.00 -31.97 5.84
CA PRO A 332 -9.33 -33.30 5.32
C PRO A 332 -9.02 -33.47 3.83
N ASP A 333 -8.90 -32.37 3.07
CA ASP A 333 -8.53 -32.44 1.65
C ASP A 333 -7.03 -32.79 1.50
N ALA A 334 -6.78 -34.08 1.36
CA ALA A 334 -5.44 -34.62 1.22
C ALA A 334 -4.74 -34.16 -0.07
N ALA A 335 -5.48 -33.82 -1.14
CA ALA A 335 -4.88 -33.31 -2.38
C ALA A 335 -4.34 -31.88 -2.17
N LEU A 336 -5.16 -31.02 -1.54
CA LEU A 336 -4.78 -29.66 -1.17
C LEU A 336 -3.59 -29.65 -0.21
N MET A 337 -3.61 -30.51 0.82
CA MET A 337 -2.50 -30.58 1.78
C MET A 337 -1.21 -31.09 1.13
N ARG A 338 -1.27 -32.11 0.27
CA ARG A 338 -0.07 -32.55 -0.49
C ARG A 338 0.48 -31.45 -1.39
N ALA A 339 -0.38 -30.66 -2.05
CA ALA A 339 0.06 -29.51 -2.82
C ALA A 339 0.68 -28.41 -1.95
N SER A 340 0.11 -28.18 -0.76
CA SER A 340 0.62 -27.22 0.23
C SER A 340 2.01 -27.61 0.74
N ILE A 341 2.22 -28.90 1.05
CA ILE A 341 3.54 -29.43 1.44
C ILE A 341 4.56 -29.17 0.32
N ARG A 342 4.24 -29.53 -0.93
CA ARG A 342 5.13 -29.28 -2.08
C ARG A 342 5.43 -27.79 -2.25
N ALA A 343 4.42 -26.93 -2.10
CA ALA A 343 4.60 -25.48 -2.19
C ALA A 343 5.55 -24.97 -1.10
N LEU A 344 5.40 -25.42 0.14
CA LEU A 344 6.28 -25.05 1.26
C LEU A 344 7.72 -25.55 1.06
N GLN A 345 7.89 -26.76 0.55
CA GLN A 345 9.21 -27.32 0.18
C GLN A 345 9.91 -26.45 -0.86
N GLN A 346 9.19 -26.03 -1.90
CA GLN A 346 9.74 -25.12 -2.92
C GLN A 346 10.09 -23.74 -2.36
N LEU A 347 9.41 -23.29 -1.30
CA LEU A 347 9.74 -22.05 -0.60
C LEU A 347 10.91 -22.20 0.39
N GLY A 348 11.38 -23.43 0.64
CA GLY A 348 12.49 -23.74 1.54
C GLY A 348 12.10 -23.81 3.01
N VAL A 349 10.93 -24.35 3.32
CA VAL A 349 10.41 -24.43 4.70
C VAL A 349 11.33 -25.19 5.66
N GLU A 350 12.04 -26.22 5.22
CA GLU A 350 12.90 -27.04 6.07
C GLU A 350 14.03 -26.21 6.70
N GLN A 351 14.64 -25.32 5.93
CA GLN A 351 15.70 -24.44 6.43
C GLN A 351 15.13 -23.44 7.45
N ALA A 352 13.91 -22.97 7.23
CA ALA A 352 13.24 -22.06 8.15
C ALA A 352 12.88 -22.76 9.46
N LEU A 353 12.33 -23.97 9.41
CA LEU A 353 11.99 -24.75 10.60
C LEU A 353 13.25 -25.14 11.39
N ALA A 354 14.33 -25.53 10.71
CA ALA A 354 15.63 -25.78 11.36
C ALA A 354 16.20 -24.52 12.04
N HIS A 355 16.02 -23.35 11.42
CA HIS A 355 16.38 -22.08 12.04
C HIS A 355 15.52 -21.80 13.28
N CYS A 356 14.20 -21.99 13.19
CA CYS A 356 13.27 -21.81 14.31
C CYS A 356 13.62 -22.75 15.47
N ALA A 357 13.90 -24.03 15.20
CA ALA A 357 14.31 -25.04 16.17
C ALA A 357 15.59 -24.67 16.93
N ARG A 358 16.52 -23.98 16.26
CA ARG A 358 17.81 -23.61 16.87
C ARG A 358 17.77 -22.29 17.62
N GLN A 359 16.99 -21.32 17.14
CA GLN A 359 17.04 -19.93 17.62
C GLN A 359 15.92 -19.56 18.61
N SER A 360 14.89 -20.40 18.74
CA SER A 360 13.74 -20.12 19.59
C SER A 360 13.93 -20.77 20.95
N ARG A 361 13.52 -20.10 22.02
CA ARG A 361 13.54 -20.68 23.38
C ARG A 361 12.18 -21.23 23.82
N ASP A 362 11.13 -20.79 23.15
CA ASP A 362 9.73 -21.11 23.42
C ASP A 362 8.92 -21.06 22.12
N ALA A 363 7.65 -21.49 22.19
CA ALA A 363 6.72 -21.53 21.06
C ALA A 363 6.40 -20.13 20.51
N ALA A 364 6.33 -19.10 21.35
CA ALA A 364 6.02 -17.74 20.92
C ALA A 364 7.15 -17.16 20.03
N ASN A 365 8.41 -17.38 20.41
CA ASN A 365 9.59 -17.04 19.64
C ASN A 365 9.67 -17.87 18.35
N CYS A 366 9.35 -19.16 18.41
CA CYS A 366 9.27 -20.03 17.23
C CYS A 366 8.27 -19.49 16.21
N ARG A 367 7.04 -19.19 16.67
CA ARG A 367 5.99 -18.56 15.87
C ARG A 367 6.47 -17.25 15.26
N ARG A 368 7.12 -16.38 16.04
CA ARG A 368 7.66 -15.11 15.56
C ARG A 368 8.70 -15.31 14.46
N HIS A 369 9.68 -16.19 14.64
CA HIS A 369 10.69 -16.49 13.63
C HIS A 369 10.06 -17.09 12.35
N PHE A 370 9.11 -18.00 12.51
CA PHE A 370 8.39 -18.58 11.38
C PHE A 370 7.63 -17.50 10.60
N LEU A 371 6.85 -16.64 11.26
CA LEU A 371 6.10 -15.56 10.59
C LEU A 371 7.00 -14.47 9.99
N GLN A 372 8.20 -14.26 10.53
CA GLN A 372 9.19 -13.38 9.90
C GLN A 372 9.73 -13.95 8.58
N TRP A 373 9.87 -15.27 8.50
CA TRP A 373 10.24 -15.98 7.27
C TRP A 373 9.05 -16.08 6.32
N PHE A 374 7.92 -16.60 6.79
CA PHE A 374 6.66 -16.76 6.05
C PHE A 374 5.85 -15.46 5.99
N ASP A 375 6.52 -14.43 5.47
CA ASP A 375 5.99 -13.07 5.39
C ASP A 375 4.97 -12.92 4.25
N ALA A 376 4.51 -11.67 4.00
CA ALA A 376 3.47 -11.41 3.00
C ALA A 376 3.89 -11.89 1.60
N LEU A 377 5.19 -11.76 1.26
CA LEU A 377 5.70 -12.20 -0.04
C LEU A 377 5.67 -13.72 -0.17
N ARG A 378 6.08 -14.45 0.87
CA ARG A 378 6.00 -15.93 0.85
C ARG A 378 4.56 -16.41 0.88
N SER A 379 3.67 -15.73 1.59
CA SER A 379 2.22 -16.02 1.57
C SER A 379 1.65 -15.89 0.15
N LEU A 380 1.98 -14.80 -0.55
CA LEU A 380 1.54 -14.59 -1.94
C LEU A 380 2.11 -15.65 -2.89
N ARG A 381 3.41 -15.96 -2.76
CA ARG A 381 4.06 -17.01 -3.58
C ARG A 381 3.46 -18.39 -3.30
N PHE A 382 3.13 -18.70 -2.05
CA PHE A 382 2.45 -19.92 -1.66
C PHE A 382 1.09 -20.04 -2.36
N ILE A 383 0.26 -18.99 -2.34
CA ILE A 383 -1.02 -18.94 -3.07
C ILE A 383 -0.79 -19.15 -4.58
N HIS A 384 0.25 -18.54 -5.17
CA HIS A 384 0.56 -18.71 -6.60
C HIS A 384 1.01 -20.13 -6.95
N LEU A 385 1.71 -20.81 -6.04
CA LEU A 385 2.11 -22.21 -6.22
C LEU A 385 0.89 -23.14 -6.16
N LEU A 386 -0.07 -22.89 -5.27
CA LEU A 386 -1.34 -23.62 -5.25
C LEU A 386 -2.15 -23.35 -6.51
N ARG A 387 -2.20 -22.10 -6.97
CA ARG A 387 -2.83 -21.75 -8.25
C ARG A 387 -2.25 -22.55 -9.41
N ALA A 388 -0.92 -22.64 -9.50
CA ALA A 388 -0.23 -23.43 -10.51
C ALA A 388 -0.45 -24.95 -10.35
N ALA A 389 -0.82 -25.41 -9.15
CA ALA A 389 -1.08 -26.81 -8.84
C ALA A 389 -2.53 -27.26 -9.08
N GLY A 390 -3.40 -26.38 -9.58
CA GLY A 390 -4.77 -26.72 -10.00
C GLY A 390 -5.88 -25.88 -9.36
N TRP A 391 -5.59 -25.07 -8.34
CA TRP A 391 -6.56 -24.16 -7.72
C TRP A 391 -6.59 -22.80 -8.44
N ALA A 392 -6.97 -22.83 -9.71
CA ALA A 392 -6.93 -21.69 -10.62
C ALA A 392 -7.79 -20.50 -10.16
N ASP A 393 -7.44 -19.30 -10.64
CA ASP A 393 -8.23 -18.10 -10.39
C ASP A 393 -9.65 -18.25 -10.98
N LEU A 394 -10.63 -17.71 -10.28
CA LEU A 394 -12.05 -17.80 -10.56
C LEU A 394 -12.59 -16.50 -11.15
N ALA A 395 -13.61 -16.61 -11.99
CA ALA A 395 -14.47 -15.49 -12.35
C ALA A 395 -15.35 -15.07 -11.15
N LEU A 396 -16.00 -13.90 -11.26
CA LEU A 396 -16.78 -13.34 -10.15
C LEU A 396 -17.92 -14.28 -9.70
N ASP A 397 -18.70 -14.78 -10.66
CA ASP A 397 -19.82 -15.70 -10.42
C ASP A 397 -19.40 -17.00 -9.73
N ALA A 398 -18.30 -17.60 -10.16
CA ALA A 398 -17.73 -18.78 -9.52
C ALA A 398 -17.27 -18.46 -8.09
N SER A 399 -16.63 -17.31 -7.85
CA SER A 399 -16.20 -16.93 -6.51
C SER A 399 -17.35 -16.75 -5.50
N LEU A 400 -18.57 -16.45 -5.98
CA LEU A 400 -19.77 -16.27 -5.15
C LEU A 400 -20.41 -17.60 -4.72
N THR A 401 -20.00 -18.73 -5.31
CA THR A 401 -20.61 -20.05 -5.05
C THR A 401 -19.64 -21.07 -4.46
N GLN A 402 -18.33 -20.78 -4.51
CA GLN A 402 -17.30 -21.68 -3.99
C GLN A 402 -17.19 -21.64 -2.46
N SER A 403 -16.87 -22.80 -1.89
CA SER A 403 -16.67 -22.96 -0.43
C SER A 403 -15.18 -22.97 -0.07
N PRO A 404 -14.75 -22.31 1.03
CA PRO A 404 -15.56 -21.43 1.88
C PRO A 404 -15.98 -20.15 1.15
N LEU A 405 -17.19 -19.66 1.44
CA LEU A 405 -17.65 -18.37 0.94
C LEU A 405 -16.91 -17.24 1.69
N LEU A 406 -16.05 -16.53 0.97
CA LEU A 406 -15.27 -15.43 1.55
C LEU A 406 -16.02 -14.09 1.54
N TRP A 407 -16.94 -13.91 0.60
CA TRP A 407 -17.74 -12.70 0.49
C TRP A 407 -18.63 -12.51 1.73
N PRO A 408 -18.90 -11.26 2.16
CA PRO A 408 -19.85 -11.01 3.24
C PRO A 408 -21.22 -11.62 2.92
N VAL A 409 -21.83 -12.32 3.89
CA VAL A 409 -23.07 -13.12 3.72
C VAL A 409 -24.26 -12.31 3.19
N THR A 410 -24.27 -11.00 3.44
CA THR A 410 -25.34 -10.08 3.00
C THR A 410 -25.11 -9.48 1.62
N ALA A 411 -24.06 -9.89 0.90
CA ALA A 411 -23.74 -9.29 -0.39
C ALA A 411 -24.69 -9.78 -1.49
N GLY A 412 -25.22 -8.85 -2.29
CA GLY A 412 -25.84 -9.18 -3.59
C GLY A 412 -24.81 -9.75 -4.57
N THR A 413 -25.25 -10.17 -5.76
CA THR A 413 -24.35 -10.74 -6.79
C THR A 413 -23.77 -9.69 -7.75
N GLN A 414 -24.25 -8.45 -7.69
CA GLN A 414 -23.76 -7.34 -8.52
C GLN A 414 -22.52 -6.70 -7.91
N VAL A 415 -21.64 -6.18 -8.77
CA VAL A 415 -20.35 -5.57 -8.37
C VAL A 415 -20.55 -4.48 -7.32
N GLU A 416 -21.49 -3.56 -7.54
CA GLU A 416 -21.72 -2.43 -6.61
C GLU A 416 -22.29 -2.88 -5.26
N ASP A 417 -23.13 -3.91 -5.25
CA ASP A 417 -23.68 -4.47 -4.00
C ASP A 417 -22.58 -5.12 -3.17
N LEU A 418 -21.69 -5.88 -3.82
CA LEU A 418 -20.49 -6.45 -3.18
C LEU A 418 -19.59 -5.37 -2.60
N ARG A 419 -19.32 -4.30 -3.36
CA ARG A 419 -18.50 -3.18 -2.89
C ARG A 419 -19.10 -2.52 -1.65
N ARG A 420 -20.42 -2.29 -1.63
CA ARG A 420 -21.12 -1.74 -0.45
C ARG A 420 -21.13 -2.70 0.74
N ALA A 421 -21.31 -3.99 0.50
CA ALA A 421 -21.25 -5.00 1.55
C ALA A 421 -19.86 -5.07 2.20
N LEU A 422 -18.79 -4.90 1.41
CA LEU A 422 -17.42 -4.82 1.91
C LEU A 422 -17.17 -3.56 2.75
N LEU A 423 -17.73 -2.40 2.36
CA LEU A 423 -17.67 -1.20 3.21
C LEU A 423 -18.29 -1.48 4.57
N ALA A 424 -19.50 -2.05 4.60
CA ALA A 424 -20.18 -2.40 5.85
C ALA A 424 -19.39 -3.42 6.67
N HIS A 425 -18.81 -4.44 6.02
CA HIS A 425 -18.02 -5.48 6.68
C HIS A 425 -16.81 -4.92 7.46
N TRP A 426 -16.12 -3.91 6.91
CA TRP A 426 -14.97 -3.28 7.57
C TRP A 426 -15.31 -1.97 8.33
N GLY A 427 -16.60 -1.61 8.43
CA GLY A 427 -17.01 -0.35 9.06
C GLY A 427 -16.49 0.89 8.34
N TRP A 428 -16.34 0.82 7.02
CA TRP A 428 -15.93 1.91 6.16
C TRP A 428 -17.15 2.69 5.66
N THR A 429 -16.97 3.98 5.43
CA THR A 429 -18.04 4.85 4.95
C THR A 429 -17.58 5.66 3.74
N LEU A 430 -18.53 6.02 2.86
CA LEU A 430 -18.27 7.02 1.83
C LEU A 430 -18.42 8.42 2.42
N PRO A 431 -17.62 9.41 2.00
CA PRO A 431 -17.83 10.80 2.38
C PRO A 431 -19.25 11.28 2.07
N ALA A 432 -19.79 12.18 2.89
CA ALA A 432 -21.20 12.60 2.81
C ALA A 432 -21.65 13.05 1.41
N HIS A 433 -20.80 13.74 0.65
CA HIS A 433 -21.10 14.22 -0.70
C HIS A 433 -21.22 13.10 -1.76
N GLU A 434 -20.64 11.93 -1.52
CA GLU A 434 -20.79 10.75 -2.39
C GLU A 434 -22.02 9.91 -2.01
N ARG A 435 -22.57 10.08 -0.80
CA ARG A 435 -23.78 9.36 -0.36
C ARG A 435 -25.04 9.83 -1.08
N THR A 436 -25.06 11.07 -1.58
CA THR A 436 -26.21 11.72 -2.23
C THR A 436 -26.25 11.58 -3.76
N GLY A 437 -25.23 10.99 -4.39
CA GLY A 437 -25.09 10.90 -5.85
C GLY A 437 -25.96 9.85 -6.57
N ARG A 438 -26.97 9.29 -5.91
CA ARG A 438 -28.03 8.48 -6.55
C ARG A 438 -29.38 8.89 -5.97
N GLN A 439 -29.95 9.97 -6.51
CA GLN A 439 -31.38 10.12 -6.66
C GLN A 439 -31.69 10.22 -8.14
#